data_AF-A0A920AUL6-F1
#
_entry.id   AF-A0A920AUL6-F1
#
_cell.length_a   1.000
_cell.length_b   1.000
_cell.length_c   1.000
_cell.angle_alpha   90.00
_cell.angle_beta   90.00
_cell.angle_gamma   90.00
#
_symmetry.space_group_name_H-M   'P 1'
#
loop_
_entity.id
_entity.type
_entity.pdbx_description
1 polymer ?
#
loop_
_entity_poly.entity_id
_entity_poly.type
_entity_poly.pdbx_seq_one_letter_code
_entity_poly.pdbx_strand_id
1 'polypeptide(L)'
;MEKNHSKTLRNTASGSLKLQDSKEVSKRPLECLLYSVEDSKMFNNHIEFLKNAKSYGFNIYKTYKHSTSLEEIFEFIQYCGKKTDLNYHLK
;
A
#
# COMPACT_ATOMS: atom_id res chain seq x y z
N MET A 1 19.94 -4.50 -27.09
CA MET A 1 18.54 -4.47 -26.63
C MET A 1 18.44 -3.43 -25.52
N GLU A 2 17.64 -2.40 -25.75
CA GLU A 2 17.60 -1.16 -25.00
C GLU A 2 17.07 -1.40 -23.57
N LYS A 3 17.91 -1.16 -22.56
CA LYS A 3 17.49 -1.21 -21.16
C LYS A 3 16.60 0.00 -20.90
N ASN A 4 15.30 -0.16 -21.12
CA ASN A 4 14.28 0.79 -20.67
C ASN A 4 14.30 0.89 -19.14
N HIS A 5 15.15 1.77 -18.62
CA HIS A 5 15.24 2.04 -17.18
C HIS A 5 13.97 2.77 -16.74
N SER A 6 13.11 2.08 -16.01
CA SER A 6 11.94 2.67 -15.36
C SER A 6 12.41 3.65 -14.28
N LYS A 7 12.12 4.94 -14.47
CA LYS A 7 12.61 6.05 -13.62
C LYS A 7 12.00 6.15 -12.21
N THR A 8 10.93 5.41 -11.89
CA THR A 8 10.27 5.50 -10.57
C THR A 8 9.78 4.14 -10.08
N LEU A 9 9.68 3.95 -8.75
CA LEU A 9 9.14 2.71 -8.15
C LEU A 9 7.74 2.35 -8.67
N ARG A 10 6.89 3.35 -8.90
CA ARG A 10 5.56 3.16 -9.52
C ARG A 10 5.66 2.53 -10.91
N ASN A 11 6.54 3.06 -11.75
CA ASN A 11 6.71 2.57 -13.11
C ASN A 11 7.37 1.18 -13.12
N THR A 12 8.25 0.91 -12.15
CA THR A 12 8.94 -0.38 -12.03
C THR A 12 7.96 -1.47 -11.59
N ALA A 13 7.11 -1.21 -10.59
CA ALA A 13 6.06 -2.13 -10.18
C ALA A 13 5.05 -2.37 -11.31
N SER A 14 4.56 -1.31 -11.97
CA SER A 14 3.61 -1.44 -13.09
C SER A 14 4.20 -2.21 -14.28
N GLY A 15 5.44 -1.90 -14.68
CA GLY A 15 6.14 -2.64 -15.73
C GLY A 15 6.36 -4.10 -15.34
N SER A 16 6.52 -4.37 -14.04
CA SER A 16 6.69 -5.73 -13.56
C SER A 16 5.43 -6.57 -13.73
N LEU A 17 4.29 -6.03 -13.34
CA LEU A 17 2.97 -6.69 -13.46
C LEU A 17 2.50 -6.87 -14.90
N LYS A 18 3.05 -6.11 -15.86
CA LYS A 18 2.72 -6.22 -17.29
C LYS A 18 3.43 -7.37 -18.02
N LEU A 19 4.43 -7.99 -17.40
CA LEU A 19 5.08 -9.14 -18.00
C LEU A 19 4.10 -10.32 -18.12
N GLN A 20 4.18 -11.03 -19.24
CA GLN A 20 3.36 -12.22 -19.49
C GLN A 20 3.91 -13.47 -18.78
N ASP A 21 5.24 -13.57 -18.60
CA ASP A 21 5.86 -14.71 -17.92
C ASP A 21 5.86 -14.52 -16.40
N SER A 22 5.05 -15.32 -15.71
CA SER A 22 4.94 -15.30 -14.25
C SER A 22 6.24 -15.71 -13.53
N LYS A 23 7.13 -16.49 -14.17
CA LYS A 23 8.45 -16.83 -13.62
C LYS A 23 9.39 -15.62 -13.57
N GLU A 24 9.24 -14.68 -14.49
CA GLU A 24 10.00 -13.43 -14.47
C GLU A 24 9.39 -12.42 -13.48
N VAL A 25 8.07 -12.46 -13.29
CA VAL A 25 7.40 -11.64 -12.25
C VAL A 25 7.81 -12.11 -10.86
N SER A 26 7.84 -13.42 -10.59
CA SER A 26 8.13 -13.98 -9.26
C SER A 26 9.55 -13.70 -8.76
N LYS A 27 10.50 -13.42 -9.67
CA LYS A 27 11.88 -13.02 -9.33
C LYS A 27 11.97 -11.58 -8.81
N ARG A 28 10.90 -10.79 -8.91
CA ARG A 28 10.89 -9.39 -8.50
C ARG A 28 10.34 -9.23 -7.09
N PRO A 29 10.91 -8.34 -6.26
CA PRO A 29 10.48 -8.12 -4.89
C PRO A 29 9.21 -7.25 -4.83
N LEU A 30 8.13 -7.70 -5.47
CA LEU A 30 6.84 -7.01 -5.42
C LEU A 30 6.12 -7.35 -4.12
N GLU A 31 5.61 -6.32 -3.45
CA GLU A 31 4.73 -6.46 -2.31
C GLU A 31 3.39 -5.75 -2.59
N CYS A 32 2.31 -6.32 -2.07
CA CYS A 32 0.96 -5.76 -2.18
C CYS A 32 0.48 -5.36 -0.79
N LEU A 33 -0.07 -4.15 -0.67
CA LEU A 33 -0.74 -3.67 0.53
C LEU A 33 -2.22 -3.47 0.22
N LEU A 34 -3.07 -4.19 0.93
CA LEU A 34 -4.52 -4.08 0.78
C LEU A 34 -5.03 -2.85 1.54
N TYR A 35 -5.81 -2.02 0.85
CA TYR A 35 -6.41 -0.80 1.42
C TYR A 35 -7.94 -0.82 1.41
N SER A 36 -8.59 -1.44 0.41
CA SER A 36 -10.04 -1.47 0.34
C SER A 36 -10.53 -2.71 -0.40
N VAL A 37 -11.78 -3.09 -0.16
CA VAL A 37 -12.54 -4.03 -0.99
C VAL A 37 -13.89 -3.44 -1.30
N GLU A 38 -14.42 -3.72 -2.49
CA GLU A 38 -15.75 -3.31 -2.88
C GLU A 38 -16.77 -4.39 -2.48
N ASP A 39 -17.20 -4.32 -1.22
CA ASP A 39 -18.34 -5.09 -0.71
C ASP A 39 -19.01 -4.31 0.42
N SER A 40 -20.16 -3.70 0.11
CA SER A 40 -20.89 -2.84 1.03
C SER A 40 -21.53 -3.56 2.21
N LYS A 41 -21.55 -4.91 2.21
CA LYS A 41 -22.18 -5.71 3.27
C LYS A 41 -21.17 -6.28 4.27
N MET A 42 -19.88 -6.21 3.96
CA MET A 42 -18.88 -6.98 4.68
C MET A 42 -18.29 -6.25 5.89
N PHE A 43 -18.39 -4.91 5.96
CA PHE A 43 -17.83 -4.10 7.06
C PHE A 43 -18.62 -2.81 7.29
N ASN A 44 -18.70 -2.33 8.55
CA ASN A 44 -19.42 -1.10 8.87
C ASN A 44 -18.61 0.16 8.59
N ASN A 45 -17.28 0.06 8.68
CA ASN A 45 -16.37 1.16 8.40
C ASN A 45 -14.99 0.66 7.96
N HIS A 46 -14.19 1.58 7.43
CA HIS A 46 -12.88 1.26 6.86
C HIS A 46 -11.85 0.74 7.88
N ILE A 47 -11.94 1.18 9.15
CA ILE A 47 -11.04 0.71 10.20
C ILE A 47 -11.34 -0.75 10.58
N GLU A 48 -12.61 -1.12 10.63
CA GLU A 48 -13.05 -2.50 10.78
C GLU A 48 -12.58 -3.37 9.61
N PHE A 49 -12.71 -2.86 8.37
CA PHE A 49 -12.15 -3.51 7.19
C PHE A 49 -10.65 -3.80 7.35
N LEU A 50 -9.83 -2.82 7.73
CA LEU A 50 -8.38 -3.01 7.88
C LEU A 50 -8.05 -4.06 8.95
N LYS A 51 -8.78 -4.04 10.08
CA LYS A 51 -8.62 -5.05 11.16
C LYS A 51 -8.94 -6.46 10.66
N ASN A 52 -10.04 -6.62 9.91
CA ASN A 52 -10.46 -7.92 9.38
C ASN A 52 -9.56 -8.39 8.23
N ALA A 53 -9.15 -7.50 7.32
CA ALA A 53 -8.19 -7.81 6.27
C ALA A 53 -6.90 -8.41 6.85
N LYS A 54 -6.40 -7.82 7.95
CA LYS A 54 -5.26 -8.38 8.68
C LYS A 54 -5.54 -9.76 9.27
N SER A 55 -6.74 -10.01 9.83
CA SER A 55 -7.08 -11.33 10.39
C SER A 55 -7.24 -12.41 9.31
N TYR A 56 -7.59 -12.03 8.08
CA TYR A 56 -7.63 -12.92 6.91
C TYR A 56 -6.25 -13.20 6.30
N GLY A 57 -5.19 -12.58 6.82
CA GLY A 57 -3.82 -12.77 6.32
C GLY A 57 -3.41 -11.84 5.18
N PHE A 58 -4.23 -10.83 4.85
CA PHE A 58 -3.78 -9.78 3.92
C PHE A 58 -2.73 -8.89 4.58
N ASN A 59 -1.72 -8.51 3.79
CA ASN A 59 -0.77 -7.49 4.18
C ASN A 59 -1.43 -6.12 4.11
N ILE A 60 -1.50 -5.41 5.23
CA ILE A 60 -2.05 -4.06 5.31
C ILE A 60 -0.97 -3.07 5.72
N TYR A 61 -1.16 -1.80 5.37
CA TYR A 61 -0.25 -0.76 5.87
C TYR A 61 -0.36 -0.67 7.40
N LYS A 62 0.78 -0.76 8.09
CA LYS A 62 0.81 -0.85 9.56
C LYS A 62 0.59 0.49 10.27
N THR A 63 0.78 1.60 9.57
CA THR A 63 0.68 2.95 10.13
C THR A 63 -0.61 3.61 9.68
N TYR A 64 -1.69 3.45 10.44
CA TYR A 64 -2.97 4.12 10.20
C TYR A 64 -3.56 4.58 11.53
N LYS A 65 -4.40 5.62 11.50
CA LYS A 65 -5.07 6.18 12.67
C LYS A 65 -6.53 6.47 12.34
N HIS A 66 -7.44 6.00 13.18
CA HIS A 66 -8.82 6.49 13.18
C HIS A 66 -8.83 7.85 13.86
N SER A 67 -9.12 8.91 13.12
CA SER A 67 -9.14 10.28 13.63
C SER A 67 -10.57 10.79 13.70
N THR A 68 -10.92 11.43 14.81
CA THR A 68 -12.27 11.93 15.09
C THR A 68 -12.37 13.46 15.05
N SER A 69 -11.24 14.15 14.86
CA SER A 69 -11.13 15.60 14.74
C SER A 69 -10.11 16.03 13.69
N LEU A 70 -10.17 17.29 13.27
CA LEU A 70 -9.19 17.87 12.32
C LEU A 70 -7.80 17.95 12.95
N GLU A 71 -7.73 18.27 14.25
CA GLU A 71 -6.50 18.33 15.02
C GLU A 71 -5.77 16.98 14.97
N GLU A 72 -6.51 15.88 15.22
CA GLU A 72 -5.95 14.53 15.16
C GLU A 72 -5.43 14.15 13.76
N ILE A 73 -6.08 14.67 12.70
CA ILE A 73 -5.64 14.47 11.31
C ILE A 73 -4.33 15.22 11.05
N PHE A 74 -4.22 16.49 11.44
CA PHE A 74 -3.00 17.27 11.24
C PHE A 74 -1.82 16.73 12.05
N GLU A 75 -2.06 16.30 13.29
CA GLU A 75 -1.06 15.60 14.10
C GLU A 75 -0.56 14.32 13.39
N PHE A 76 -1.47 13.55 12.80
CA PHE A 76 -1.10 12.33 12.08
C PHE A 76 -0.29 12.62 10.81
N ILE A 77 -0.64 13.68 10.06
CA ILE A 77 0.13 14.15 8.90
C ILE A 77 1.55 14.56 9.32
N GLN A 78 1.68 15.34 10.40
CA GLN A 78 2.99 15.76 10.92
C GLN A 78 3.82 14.56 11.39
N TYR A 79 3.19 13.60 12.08
CA TYR A 79 3.83 12.36 12.49
C TYR A 79 4.34 11.56 11.27
N CYS A 80 3.53 11.44 10.21
CA CYS A 80 3.92 10.77 8.98
C CYS A 80 5.08 11.48 8.27
N GLY A 81 5.05 12.82 8.19
CA GLY A 81 6.11 13.61 7.56
C GLY A 81 7.48 13.49 8.23
N LYS A 82 7.53 13.17 9.53
CA LYS A 82 8.78 12.91 10.27
C LYS A 82 9.36 11.51 10.00
N LYS A 83 8.58 10.60 9.39
CA LYS A 83 8.97 9.21 9.16
C LYS A 83 9.72 9.10 7.84
N THR A 84 11.05 9.20 7.88
CA THR A 84 11.91 9.22 6.69
C THR A 84 12.36 7.83 6.22
N ASP A 85 12.25 6.81 7.07
CA ASP A 85 12.68 5.44 6.78
C ASP A 85 11.48 4.53 6.48
N LEU A 86 10.99 4.63 5.24
CA LEU A 86 9.94 3.76 4.72
C LEU A 86 10.51 2.91 3.59
N ASN A 87 10.28 1.60 3.65
CA ASN A 87 10.64 0.65 2.58
C ASN A 87 9.76 0.80 1.31
N TYR A 88 8.86 1.79 1.29
CA TYR A 88 7.99 2.10 0.16
C TYR A 88 7.94 3.62 -0.06
N HIS A 89 7.73 4.02 -1.30
CA HIS A 89 7.62 5.43 -1.66
C HIS A 89 6.17 5.91 -1.56
N LEU A 90 5.94 6.83 -0.61
CA LEU A 90 4.71 7.61 -0.48
C LEU A 90 4.94 8.99 -1.14
N LYS A 91 3.90 9.55 -1.76
CA LYS A 91 3.93 10.87 -2.39
C LYS A 91 3.07 11.86 -1.62
#